data_AF-A0AAW8TV92-F1
#
_entry.id   AF-A0AAW8TV92-F1
#
_cell.length_a   1.000
_cell.length_b   1.000
_cell.length_c   1.000
_cell.angle_alpha   90.00
_cell.angle_beta   90.00
_cell.angle_gamma   90.00
#
_symmetry.space_group_name_H-M   'P 1'
#
loop_
_entity.id
_entity.type
_entity.pdbx_description
1 polymer ?
#
loop_
_entity_poly.entity_id
_entity_poly.type
_entity_poly.pdbx_seq_one_letter_code
_entity_poly.pdbx_strand_id
1 'polypeptide(L)'
;MTEYQGADEIDGIISTIEESFKLISIDGKTERGNGNVNQRPNHIVSALTNNYTCIGQELTDVKSNEIMAIPKLIDKINIKGAIVTSDAMRTQKI
;
A
#
# COMPACT_ATOMS: atom_id res chain seq x y z
N MET A 1 0.73 14.75 -44.77
CA MET A 1 0.44 14.68 -43.33
C MET A 1 1.32 13.56 -42.81
N THR A 2 2.56 13.90 -42.43
CA THR A 2 3.56 12.93 -41.96
C THR A 2 3.24 12.58 -40.52
N GLU A 3 2.96 11.30 -40.25
CA GLU A 3 2.92 10.78 -38.89
C GLU A 3 4.30 11.00 -38.25
N TYR A 4 4.31 11.70 -37.12
CA TYR A 4 5.52 12.04 -36.39
C TYR A 4 5.98 10.79 -35.62
N GLN A 5 6.94 10.05 -36.17
CA GLN A 5 7.52 8.83 -35.55
C GLN A 5 8.05 9.04 -34.11
N GLY A 6 8.28 10.28 -33.68
CA GLY A 6 8.74 10.59 -32.32
C GLY A 6 7.65 10.51 -31.23
N ALA A 7 6.36 10.50 -31.58
CA ALA A 7 5.28 10.38 -30.59
C ALA A 7 5.23 8.97 -29.97
N ASP A 8 5.35 7.92 -30.80
CA ASP A 8 5.36 6.53 -30.36
C ASP A 8 6.57 6.20 -29.46
N GLU A 9 7.71 6.85 -29.72
CA GLU A 9 8.93 6.69 -28.93
C GLU A 9 8.81 7.34 -27.54
N ILE A 10 8.17 8.51 -27.46
CA ILE A 10 7.88 9.20 -26.20
C ILE A 10 6.86 8.41 -25.38
N ASP A 11 5.81 7.90 -26.02
CA ASP A 11 4.78 7.08 -25.36
C ASP A 11 5.38 5.78 -24.80
N GLY A 12 6.32 5.16 -25.54
CA GLY A 12 7.07 3.99 -25.06
C GLY A 12 7.95 4.28 -23.84
N ILE A 13 8.60 5.45 -23.81
CA ILE A 13 9.40 5.89 -22.65
C ILE A 13 8.50 6.15 -21.44
N ILE A 14 7.37 6.84 -21.62
CA ILE A 14 6.41 7.12 -20.54
C ILE A 14 5.85 5.82 -19.97
N SER A 15 5.40 4.90 -20.83
CA SER A 15 4.94 3.57 -20.44
C SER A 15 5.99 2.82 -19.61
N THR A 16 7.24 2.83 -20.06
CA THR A 16 8.33 2.16 -19.34
C THR A 16 8.56 2.78 -17.95
N ILE A 17 8.47 4.11 -17.83
CA ILE A 17 8.61 4.83 -16.56
C ILE A 17 7.44 4.51 -15.61
N GLU A 18 6.22 4.46 -16.13
CA GLU A 18 5.01 4.09 -15.37
C GLU A 18 5.09 2.65 -14.84
N GLU A 19 5.65 1.72 -15.62
CA GLU A 19 5.86 0.33 -15.20
C GLU A 19 7.09 0.16 -14.28
N SER A 20 8.02 1.10 -14.28
CA SER A 20 9.32 0.96 -13.61
C SER A 20 9.25 0.91 -12.08
N PHE A 21 8.17 1.41 -11.47
CA PHE A 21 8.08 1.49 -10.01
C PHE A 21 6.97 0.61 -9.44
N LYS A 22 7.37 -0.34 -8.59
CA LYS A 22 6.44 -1.11 -7.77
C LYS A 22 5.85 -0.19 -6.69
N LEU A 23 4.62 0.29 -6.87
CA LEU A 23 3.93 1.05 -5.84
C LEU A 23 3.23 0.12 -4.84
N ILE A 24 3.49 0.32 -3.55
CA ILE A 24 2.83 -0.39 -2.45
C ILE A 24 2.20 0.63 -1.51
N SER A 25 0.89 0.61 -1.35
CA SER A 25 0.19 1.42 -0.36
C SER A 25 -0.05 0.63 0.92
N ILE A 26 0.21 1.26 2.07
CA ILE A 26 -0.05 0.70 3.39
C ILE A 26 -1.11 1.55 4.08
N ASP A 27 -2.24 0.92 4.36
CA ASP A 27 -3.39 1.54 5.01
C ASP A 27 -4.02 0.56 6.02
N GLY A 28 -4.71 1.09 7.02
CA GLY A 28 -5.41 0.29 8.01
C GLY A 28 -6.89 0.62 8.12
N LYS A 29 -7.70 -0.44 8.13
CA LYS A 29 -9.16 -0.37 8.13
C LYS A 29 -9.74 -1.17 9.28
N THR A 30 -10.83 -0.66 9.84
CA THR A 30 -11.61 -1.39 10.83
C THR A 30 -12.78 -2.08 10.13
N GLU A 31 -12.84 -3.40 10.24
CA GLU A 31 -13.93 -4.23 9.70
C GLU A 31 -15.13 -4.17 10.65
N ARG A 32 -15.83 -3.02 10.66
CA ARG A 32 -16.88 -2.68 11.63
C ARG A 32 -18.01 -3.72 11.69
N GLY A 33 -18.26 -4.45 10.59
CA GLY A 33 -19.27 -5.50 10.51
C GLY A 33 -18.93 -6.80 11.25
N ASN A 34 -17.66 -6.99 11.65
CA ASN A 34 -17.21 -8.20 12.35
C ASN A 34 -17.14 -8.02 13.88
N GLY A 35 -17.68 -6.92 14.42
CA GLY A 35 -17.81 -6.74 15.86
C GLY A 35 -19.09 -7.37 16.40
N ASN A 36 -19.06 -7.82 17.66
CA ASN A 36 -20.25 -8.23 18.41
C ASN A 36 -20.08 -7.91 19.92
N VAL A 37 -21.04 -8.32 20.76
CA VAL A 37 -21.02 -8.04 22.21
C VAL A 37 -19.76 -8.59 22.91
N ASN A 38 -19.18 -9.66 22.39
CA ASN A 38 -18.03 -10.36 22.98
C ASN A 38 -16.70 -10.05 22.26
N GLN A 39 -16.72 -9.37 21.11
CA GLN A 39 -15.54 -9.15 20.29
C GLN A 39 -15.56 -7.76 19.63
N ARG A 40 -14.46 -7.02 19.76
CA ARG A 40 -14.27 -5.75 19.03
C ARG A 40 -14.04 -6.02 17.54
N PRO A 41 -14.52 -5.13 16.65
CA PRO A 41 -14.17 -5.19 15.24
C PRO A 41 -12.66 -5.27 15.02
N ASN A 42 -12.25 -6.13 14.11
CA ASN A 42 -10.84 -6.25 13.73
C ASN A 42 -10.36 -4.94 13.11
N HIS A 43 -9.16 -4.50 13.48
CA HIS A 43 -8.45 -3.45 12.77
C HIS A 43 -7.25 -4.07 12.05
N ILE A 44 -7.21 -3.95 10.73
CA ILE A 44 -6.26 -4.65 9.88
C ILE A 44 -5.48 -3.61 9.10
N VAL A 45 -4.15 -3.70 9.17
CA VAL A 45 -3.24 -2.95 8.30
C VAL A 45 -2.90 -3.83 7.10
N SER A 46 -3.08 -3.32 5.89
CA SER A 46 -2.91 -4.05 4.64
C SER A 46 -1.89 -3.36 3.73
N ALA A 47 -1.12 -4.15 3.00
CA ALA A 47 -0.24 -3.69 1.94
C ALA A 47 -0.86 -4.06 0.58
N LEU A 48 -1.12 -3.05 -0.25
CA LEU A 48 -1.79 -3.17 -1.54
C LEU A 48 -0.87 -2.72 -2.67
N THR A 49 -0.85 -3.45 -3.79
CA THR A 49 -0.16 -3.00 -5.01
C THR A 49 -0.95 -1.90 -5.74
N ASN A 50 -0.35 -1.29 -6.76
CA ASN A 50 -1.04 -0.38 -7.70
C ASN A 50 -2.36 -0.98 -8.27
N ASN A 51 -2.38 -2.29 -8.52
CA ASN A 51 -3.57 -3.00 -9.00
C ASN A 51 -4.52 -3.47 -7.88
N TYR A 52 -4.41 -2.91 -6.67
CA TYR A 52 -5.22 -3.23 -5.49
C TYR A 52 -5.12 -4.68 -5.00
N THR A 53 -4.07 -5.42 -5.39
CA THR A 53 -3.80 -6.76 -4.86
C THR A 53 -3.22 -6.65 -3.45
N CYS A 54 -3.87 -7.31 -2.48
CA CYS A 54 -3.34 -7.40 -1.12
C CYS A 54 -2.18 -8.42 -1.08
N ILE A 55 -0.99 -7.95 -0.73
CA ILE A 55 0.23 -8.76 -0.67
C ILE A 55 0.66 -9.08 0.77
N GLY A 56 -0.02 -8.51 1.76
CA GLY A 56 0.22 -8.77 3.17
C GLY A 56 -0.76 -8.00 4.05
N GLN A 57 -0.98 -8.52 5.26
CA GLN A 57 -1.82 -7.89 6.26
C GLN A 57 -1.32 -8.18 7.69
N GLU A 58 -1.56 -7.25 8.60
CA GLU A 58 -1.28 -7.39 10.04
C GLU A 58 -2.52 -6.98 10.84
N LEU A 59 -3.01 -7.88 11.69
CA LEU A 59 -4.09 -7.59 12.63
C LEU A 59 -3.55 -6.76 13.80
N THR A 60 -4.33 -5.78 14.23
CA THR A 60 -4.04 -4.94 15.38
C THR A 60 -5.32 -4.65 16.17
N ASP A 61 -5.19 -4.46 17.48
CA ASP A 61 -6.34 -4.27 18.37
C ASP A 61 -6.97 -2.88 18.23
N VAL A 62 -6.16 -1.86 17.90
CA VAL A 62 -6.56 -0.45 17.84
C VAL A 62 -5.74 0.33 16.81
N LYS A 63 -6.27 1.47 16.36
CA LYS A 63 -5.63 2.35 15.36
C LYS A 63 -4.26 2.89 15.79
N SER A 64 -4.07 3.20 17.08
CA SER A 64 -2.77 3.67 17.57
C SER A 64 -1.65 2.62 17.45
N ASN A 65 -2.02 1.34 17.42
CA ASN A 65 -1.05 0.24 17.35
C ASN A 65 -0.54 -0.01 15.92
N GLU A 66 -1.07 0.70 14.92
CA GLU A 66 -0.61 0.62 13.54
C GLU A 66 0.87 0.98 13.38
N ILE A 67 1.39 1.90 14.20
CA ILE A 67 2.81 2.27 14.22
C ILE A 67 3.70 1.04 14.46
N MET A 68 3.24 0.10 15.29
CA MET A 68 3.93 -1.17 15.56
C MET A 68 3.54 -2.29 14.61
N ALA A 69 2.35 -2.25 14.02
CA ALA A 69 1.90 -3.24 13.05
C ALA A 69 2.62 -3.08 11.69
N ILE A 70 2.87 -1.85 11.25
CA ILE A 70 3.49 -1.57 9.93
C ILE A 70 4.90 -2.18 9.80
N PRO A 71 5.83 -2.02 10.76
CA PRO A 71 7.12 -2.68 10.68
C PRO A 71 7.00 -4.21 10.56
N LYS A 72 6.12 -4.83 11.36
CA LYS A 72 5.85 -6.28 11.29
C LYS A 72 5.29 -6.71 9.95
N LEU A 73 4.43 -5.88 9.34
CA LEU A 73 3.89 -6.13 8.01
C LEU A 73 5.00 -6.05 6.96
N ILE A 74 5.84 -5.03 7.02
CA ILE A 74 6.97 -4.83 6.10
C ILE A 74 7.94 -6.01 6.14
N ASP A 75 8.24 -6.54 7.34
CA ASP A 75 9.13 -7.70 7.50
C ASP A 75 8.60 -8.98 6.83
N LYS A 76 7.29 -9.04 6.55
CA LYS A 76 6.63 -10.21 5.93
C LYS A 76 6.53 -10.12 4.41
N ILE A 77 6.79 -8.96 3.81
CA ILE A 77 6.57 -8.72 2.37
C ILE A 77 7.82 -8.19 1.68
N ASN A 78 8.01 -8.56 0.41
CA ASN A 78 9.14 -8.03 -0.37
C ASN A 78 8.84 -6.63 -0.92
N ILE A 79 9.41 -5.61 -0.27
CA ILE A 79 9.34 -4.20 -0.66
C ILE A 79 10.58 -3.68 -1.40
N LYS A 80 11.56 -4.54 -1.72
CA LYS A 80 12.80 -4.08 -2.37
C LYS A 80 12.49 -3.44 -3.73
N GLY A 81 12.98 -2.21 -3.93
CA GLY A 81 12.73 -1.43 -5.15
C GLY A 81 11.31 -0.88 -5.28
N ALA A 82 10.49 -1.00 -4.24
CA ALA A 82 9.14 -0.46 -4.21
C ALA A 82 9.12 0.97 -3.66
N ILE A 83 8.23 1.79 -4.21
CA ILE A 83 7.80 3.03 -3.57
C ILE A 83 6.68 2.65 -2.60
N VAL A 84 6.91 2.87 -1.31
CA VAL A 84 5.92 2.61 -0.26
C VAL A 84 5.23 3.90 0.12
N THR A 85 3.90 3.93 0.07
CA THR A 85 3.08 5.07 0.48
C THR A 85 2.26 4.72 1.73
N SER A 86 2.10 5.69 2.63
CA SER A 86 1.22 5.57 3.79
C SER A 86 0.76 6.96 4.22
N ASP A 87 -0.30 7.02 5.03
CA ASP A 87 -0.85 8.27 5.54
C ASP A 87 0.17 9.01 6.43
N ALA A 88 0.36 10.30 6.18
CA ALA A 88 1.24 11.19 6.93
C ALA A 88 0.92 11.24 8.44
N MET A 89 -0.33 10.98 8.83
CA MET A 89 -0.72 10.90 10.26
C MET A 89 -0.02 9.76 11.02
N ARG A 90 0.58 8.79 10.32
CA ARG A 90 1.32 7.65 10.91
C ARG A 90 2.78 7.99 11.23
N THR A 91 3.27 9.14 10.77
CA THR A 91 4.60 9.67 11.09
C THR A 91 4.60 10.30 12.47
N GLN A 92 4.42 9.48 13.50
CA GLN A 92 4.46 9.93 14.90
C GLN A 92 5.86 9.72 15.48
N LYS A 93 6.29 10.65 16.32
CA LYS A 93 7.55 10.52 17.05
C LYS A 93 7.36 9.48 18.15
N ILE A 94 8.10 8.38 18.07
CA ILE A 94 8.19 7.37 19.13
C ILE A 94 9.10 7.91 20.23
#